data_AF-A0A953F5B8-F1
#
_entry.id   AF-A0A953F5B8-F1
#
_cell.length_a   1.000
_cell.length_b   1.000
_cell.length_c   1.000
_cell.angle_alpha   90.00
_cell.angle_beta   90.00
_cell.angle_gamma   90.00
#
_symmetry.space_group_name_H-M   'P 1'
#
loop_
_entity.id
_entity.type
_entity.pdbx_description
1 polymer ?
#
loop_
_entity_poly.entity_id
_entity_poly.type
_entity_poly.pdbx_seq_one_letter_code
_entity_poly.pdbx_strand_id
1 'polypeptide(L)' 'METTIILVAGGSGKRMAASQPKQFLPIHGKSILQHTIEAFHRFDPTFKYIVVLPKEY' A
#
# COMPACT_ATOMS: atom_id res chain seq x y z
N MET A 1 -3.20 -24.09 -1.76
CA MET A 1 -4.41 -23.24 -1.74
C MET A 1 -3.97 -21.84 -2.13
N GLU A 2 -4.70 -21.13 -2.98
CA GLU A 2 -4.31 -19.80 -3.43
C GLU A 2 -4.70 -18.76 -2.38
N THR A 3 -3.78 -17.85 -2.02
CA THR A 3 -4.02 -16.77 -1.07
C THR A 3 -3.89 -15.42 -1.75
N THR A 4 -4.91 -14.57 -1.56
CA THR A 4 -4.97 -13.23 -2.12
C THR A 4 -4.93 -12.20 -1.00
N ILE A 5 -4.06 -11.20 -1.15
CA ILE A 5 -3.92 -10.07 -0.23
C ILE A 5 -4.69 -8.87 -0.79
N ILE A 6 -5.60 -8.32 0.01
CA ILE A 6 -6.33 -7.10 -0.33
C ILE A 6 -5.74 -5.95 0.49
N LEU A 7 -5.10 -5.00 -0.19
CA LEU A 7 -4.54 -3.80 0.41
C LEU A 7 -5.50 -2.62 0.21
N VAL A 8 -6.24 -2.27 1.27
CA VAL A 8 -7.18 -1.14 1.27
C VAL A 8 -6.46 0.20 1.48
N ALA A 9 -5.79 0.66 0.44
CA ALA A 9 -5.05 1.93 0.42
C ALA A 9 -5.86 3.11 -0.14
N GLY A 10 -7.19 3.02 -0.17
CA GLY A 10 -8.09 4.01 -0.78
C GLY A 10 -8.33 5.30 0.04
N GLY A 11 -7.73 5.43 1.22
CA GLY A 11 -7.95 6.57 2.09
C GLY A 11 -7.24 7.84 1.61
N SER A 12 -7.86 9.00 1.78
CA SER A 12 -7.28 10.32 1.44
C SER A 12 -6.21 10.82 2.40
N GLY A 13 -5.97 10.12 3.53
CA GLY A 13 -4.88 10.47 4.44
C GLY A 13 -5.05 11.77 5.23
N LYS A 14 -6.25 12.38 5.31
CA LYS A 14 -6.48 13.71 5.92
C LYS A 14 -5.90 13.90 7.34
N ARG A 15 -5.97 12.88 8.20
CA ARG A 15 -5.40 12.92 9.57
C ARG A 15 -3.88 12.95 9.62
N MET A 16 -3.22 12.52 8.54
CA MET A 16 -1.77 12.57 8.39
C MET A 16 -1.27 13.97 8.03
N ALA A 17 -2.17 14.93 7.77
CA ALA A 17 -1.86 16.33 7.46
C ALA A 17 -0.78 16.50 6.37
N ALA A 18 -0.74 15.58 5.40
CA ALA A 18 0.22 15.57 4.32
C ALA A 18 -0.42 16.05 3.00
N SER A 19 0.41 16.51 2.07
CA SER A 19 -0.02 17.01 0.75
C SER A 19 -0.54 15.91 -0.20
N GLN A 20 -0.24 14.65 0.10
CA GLN A 20 -0.69 13.48 -0.67
C GLN A 20 -1.19 12.37 0.26
N PRO A 21 -2.06 11.46 -0.22
CA PRO A 21 -2.50 10.29 0.52
C PRO A 21 -1.34 9.49 1.10
N LYS A 22 -1.52 9.01 2.34
CA LYS A 22 -0.42 8.46 3.14
C LYS A 22 0.33 7.31 2.45
N GLN A 23 -0.36 6.49 1.68
CA GLN A 23 0.22 5.31 1.03
C GLN A 23 1.33 5.66 0.02
N PHE A 24 1.33 6.90 -0.49
CA PHE A 24 2.33 7.41 -1.43
C PHE A 24 3.46 8.17 -0.72
N LEU A 25 3.32 8.47 0.57
CA LEU A 25 4.36 9.19 1.32
C LEU A 25 5.64 8.35 1.41
N PRO A 26 6.82 8.96 1.17
CA PRO A 26 8.09 8.28 1.30
C PRO A 26 8.46 8.10 2.77
N ILE A 27 8.95 6.91 3.11
CA ILE A 27 9.66 6.58 4.35
C ILE A 27 10.96 5.91 3.93
N HIS A 28 12.10 6.49 4.28
CA HIS A 28 13.43 6.00 3.88
C HIS A 28 13.56 5.71 2.37
N GLY A 29 13.02 6.62 1.54
CA GLY A 29 13.13 6.53 0.07
C GLY A 29 12.14 5.59 -0.63
N LYS A 30 11.26 4.90 0.11
CA LYS A 30 10.18 4.06 -0.45
C LYS A 30 8.82 4.49 0.06
N SER A 31 7.77 4.35 -0.74
CA SER A 31 6.42 4.68 -0.30
C SER A 31 5.92 3.71 0.79
N ILE A 32 4.99 4.16 1.64
CA ILE A 32 4.34 3.28 2.62
C ILE A 32 3.72 2.04 1.96
N LEU A 33 3.13 2.21 0.77
CA LEU A 33 2.59 1.09 -0.01
C LEU A 33 3.68 0.10 -0.43
N GLN A 34 4.84 0.58 -0.90
CA GLN A 34 5.96 -0.28 -1.27
C GLN A 34 6.46 -1.10 -0.07
N HIS A 35 6.65 -0.48 1.09
CA HIS A 35 7.04 -1.19 2.32
C HIS A 35 6.07 -2.32 2.66
N THR A 36 4.77 -2.09 2.46
CA THR A 36 3.72 -3.07 2.73
C THR A 36 3.78 -4.25 1.75
N ILE A 37 3.88 -3.97 0.45
CA ILE A 37 3.99 -5.01 -0.59
C ILE A 37 5.26 -5.83 -0.38
N GLU A 38 6.40 -5.19 -0.11
CA GLU A 38 7.66 -5.89 0.14
C GLU A 38 7.59 -6.79 1.38
N ALA A 39 6.87 -6.38 2.43
CA ALA A 39 6.69 -7.22 3.61
C ALA A 39 5.91 -8.51 3.29
N PHE A 40 4.80 -8.40 2.55
CA PHE A 40 4.03 -9.56 2.11
C PHE A 40 4.79 -10.42 1.10
N HIS A 41 5.50 -9.80 0.16
CA HIS A 41 6.28 -10.52 -0.85
C HIS A 41 7.46 -11.29 -0.24
N ARG A 42 8.11 -10.74 0.81
CA ARG A 42 9.13 -11.46 1.58
C ARG A 42 8.55 -12.63 2.36
N PHE A 43 7.31 -12.54 2.82
CA PHE A 43 6.64 -13.63 3.52
C PHE A 43 6.26 -14.76 2.55
N ASP A 44 5.60 -14.42 1.45
CA ASP A 44 5.29 -15.36 0.38
C ASP A 44 5.20 -14.61 -0.97
N PRO A 45 6.13 -14.88 -1.90
CA PRO A 45 6.15 -14.21 -3.19
C PRO A 45 5.03 -14.70 -4.13
N THR A 46 4.32 -15.78 -3.79
CA THR A 46 3.26 -16.37 -4.62
C THR A 46 1.89 -15.72 -4.42
N PHE A 47 1.75 -14.84 -3.42
CA PHE A 47 0.51 -14.12 -3.17
C PHE A 47 0.06 -13.31 -4.38
N LYS A 48 -1.25 -13.31 -4.62
CA LYS A 48 -1.89 -12.36 -5.54
C LYS A 48 -2.30 -11.12 -4.77
N TYR A 49 -2.16 -9.95 -5.41
CA TYR A 49 -2.42 -8.66 -4.78
C TYR A 49 -3.60 -7.95 -5.45
N ILE A 50 -4.54 -7.48 -4.65
CA ILE A 50 -5.55 -6.51 -5.04
C ILE A 50 -5.28 -5.23 -4.24
N VAL A 51 -4.95 -4.15 -4.92
CA VAL A 51 -4.66 -2.86 -4.29
C VAL A 51 -5.78 -1.89 -4.62
N VAL A 52 -6.45 -1.39 -3.58
CA VAL A 52 -7.49 -0.37 -3.71
C VAL A 52 -6.84 0.99 -3.48
N LEU A 53 -6.93 1.89 -4.47
CA LEU A 53 -6.39 3.25 -4.42
C LEU A 53 -7.51 4.29 -4.51
N PRO A 54 -7.29 5.52 -4.01
CA PRO A 54 -8.25 6.60 -4.19
C PRO A 54 -8.34 6.95 -5.68
N LYS A 55 -9.55 7.15 -6.19
CA LYS A 55 -9.83 7.40 -7.63
C LYS A 55 -9.09 8.61 -8.20
N GLU A 56 -8.76 9.57 -7.36
CA GLU A 56 -8.21 10.88 -7.72
C GLU A 56 -6.68 10.90 -7.81
N TYR A 57 -6.01 9.77 -7.57
CA TYR A 57 -4.55 9.62 -7.55
C TYR A 57 -4.06 8.46 -8.41
#